data_AF-A0A918HIP3-F1
#
_entry.id   AF-A0A918HIP3-F1
#
_cell.length_a   1.000
_cell.length_b   1.000
_cell.length_c   1.000
_cell.angle_alpha   90.00
_cell.angle_beta   90.00
_cell.angle_gamma   90.00
#
_symmetry.space_group_name_H-M   'P 1'
#
loop_
_entity.id
_entity.type
_entity.pdbx_description
1 polymer ?
#
loop_
_entity_poly.entity_id
_entity_poly.type
_entity_poly.pdbx_seq_one_letter_code
_entity_poly.pdbx_strand_id
1 'polypeptide(L)'
;MTVTGGFAGVHHEVVLRGDGTVRTTDRGGATVHDLTDARFTELRTLLGDPALDDVPDISTGQGAADMFQYLLRFDGRTVMTDRTSAQPALDALIDALSEFLPSD
;
A
#
# COMPACT_ATOMS: atom_id res chain seq x y z
N MET A 1 4.14 -2.53 -1.17
CA MET A 1 2.84 -2.93 -0.63
C MET A 1 2.38 -4.17 -1.36
N THR A 2 1.88 -5.16 -0.64
CA THR A 2 1.22 -6.34 -1.21
C THR A 2 -0.21 -6.36 -0.69
N VAL A 3 -1.17 -6.57 -1.58
CA VAL A 3 -2.59 -6.68 -1.26
C VAL A 3 -3.05 -8.09 -1.58
N THR A 4 -3.65 -8.76 -0.59
CA THR A 4 -4.16 -10.13 -0.74
C THR A 4 -5.55 -10.26 -0.17
N GLY A 5 -6.43 -11.01 -0.84
CA GLY A 5 -7.77 -11.31 -0.30
C GLY A 5 -8.89 -11.20 -1.32
N GLY A 6 -10.10 -10.93 -0.84
CA GLY A 6 -11.30 -10.87 -1.67
C GLY A 6 -11.82 -12.23 -2.17
N PHE A 7 -13.05 -12.25 -2.67
CA PHE A 7 -13.75 -13.49 -3.08
C PHE A 7 -13.07 -14.26 -4.22
N ALA A 8 -12.24 -13.60 -5.03
CA ALA A 8 -11.57 -14.20 -6.19
C ALA A 8 -10.10 -14.60 -5.94
N GLY A 9 -9.57 -14.40 -4.72
CA GLY A 9 -8.17 -14.68 -4.41
C GLY A 9 -7.21 -13.70 -5.08
N VAL A 10 -7.45 -12.40 -4.86
CA VAL A 10 -6.61 -11.32 -5.38
C VAL A 10 -5.22 -11.39 -4.73
N HIS A 11 -4.19 -11.18 -5.56
CA HIS A 11 -2.82 -10.96 -5.12
C HIS A 11 -2.21 -9.88 -6.02
N HIS A 12 -1.97 -8.71 -5.43
CA HIS A 12 -1.34 -7.59 -6.10
C HIS A 12 -0.13 -7.11 -5.33
N GLU A 13 0.89 -6.64 -6.04
CA GLU A 13 2.10 -6.06 -5.46
C GLU A 13 2.37 -4.70 -6.09
N VAL A 14 2.62 -3.67 -5.28
CA VAL A 14 3.01 -2.32 -5.67
C VAL A 14 4.34 -2.00 -5.03
N VAL A 15 5.35 -1.68 -5.83
CA VAL A 15 6.70 -1.32 -5.38
C VAL A 15 7.05 0.06 -5.89
N LEU A 16 7.10 1.04 -4.98
CA LEU A 16 7.67 2.36 -5.24
C LEU A 16 9.19 2.26 -5.15
N ARG A 17 9.89 2.68 -6.20
CA ARG A 17 11.35 2.74 -6.25
C ARG A 17 11.85 4.16 -6.02
N GLY A 18 13.09 4.27 -5.54
CA GLY A 18 13.73 5.55 -5.27
C GLY A 18 14.07 6.39 -6.50
N ASP A 19 13.92 5.82 -7.70
CA ASP A 19 14.10 6.48 -8.99
C ASP A 19 12.81 7.15 -9.53
N GLY A 20 11.72 7.13 -8.76
CA GLY A 20 10.44 7.71 -9.17
C GLY A 20 9.58 6.76 -10.00
N THR A 21 9.94 5.48 -10.11
CA THR A 21 9.09 4.48 -10.79
C THR A 21 8.25 3.68 -9.80
N VAL A 22 7.02 3.34 -10.19
CA VAL A 22 6.15 2.40 -9.49
C VAL A 22 5.98 1.16 -10.34
N ARG A 23 6.28 -0.01 -9.77
CA ARG A 23 6.00 -1.30 -10.40
C ARG A 23 4.79 -1.94 -9.74
N THR A 24 3.76 -2.22 -10.53
CA THR A 24 2.61 -3.01 -10.11
C THR A 24 2.72 -4.42 -10.70
N THR A 25 2.40 -5.45 -9.92
CA THR A 25 2.34 -6.84 -10.37
C THR A 25 0.99 -7.44 -9.97
N ASP A 26 0.36 -8.14 -10.90
CA ASP A 26 -0.90 -8.86 -10.72
C ASP A 26 -0.84 -10.22 -11.45
N ARG A 27 -1.99 -10.89 -11.56
CA ARG A 27 -2.11 -12.21 -12.21
C ARG A 27 -1.76 -12.19 -13.71
N GLY A 28 -2.01 -11.07 -14.38
CA GLY A 28 -1.78 -10.84 -15.80
C GLY A 28 -0.36 -10.38 -16.14
N GLY A 29 0.41 -9.89 -15.16
CA GLY A 29 1.82 -9.55 -15.35
C GLY A 29 2.29 -8.39 -14.49
N ALA A 30 3.38 -7.73 -14.93
CA ALA A 30 3.92 -6.57 -14.26
C ALA A 30 3.87 -5.34 -15.18
N THR A 31 3.43 -4.21 -14.63
CA THR A 31 3.37 -2.91 -15.29
C THR A 31 4.28 -1.94 -14.53
N VAL A 32 4.94 -1.04 -15.27
CA VAL A 32 5.78 0.03 -14.70
C VAL A 32 5.16 1.36 -15.05
N HIS A 33 5.05 2.23 -14.05
CA HIS A 33 4.56 3.60 -14.16
C HIS A 33 5.68 4.57 -13.80
N ASP A 34 5.96 5.53 -14.66
CA ASP A 34 6.83 6.65 -14.37
C ASP A 34 6.03 7.73 -13.63
N LEU A 35 6.49 8.13 -12.44
CA LEU A 35 5.85 9.22 -11.70
C LEU A 35 6.35 10.57 -12.19
N THR A 36 5.48 11.57 -12.08
CA THR A 36 5.93 12.97 -12.09
C THR A 36 6.67 13.28 -10.80
N ASP A 37 7.58 14.25 -10.82
CA ASP A 37 8.32 14.69 -9.63
C ASP A 37 7.37 15.10 -8.49
N ALA A 38 6.25 15.74 -8.82
CA ALA A 38 5.23 16.13 -7.86
C ALA A 38 4.60 14.91 -7.18
N ARG A 39 4.21 13.89 -7.94
CA ARG A 39 3.60 12.66 -7.40
C ARG A 39 4.60 11.84 -6.59
N PHE A 40 5.86 11.79 -7.03
CA PHE A 40 6.92 11.15 -6.27
C PHE A 40 7.18 11.86 -4.93
N THR A 41 7.20 13.19 -4.93
CA THR A 41 7.37 13.99 -3.71
C THR A 41 6.21 13.80 -2.73
N GLU A 42 4.98 13.72 -3.23
CA GLU A 42 3.80 13.44 -2.41
C GLU A 42 3.90 12.07 -1.72
N LEU A 43 4.22 11.01 -2.46
CA LEU A 43 4.40 9.68 -1.88
C LEU A 43 5.57 9.63 -0.89
N ARG A 44 6.67 10.33 -1.18
CA ARG A 44 7.80 10.47 -0.25
C ARG A 44 7.41 11.21 1.03
N THR A 45 6.51 12.18 0.94
CA THR A 45 6.00 12.95 2.09
C THR A 45 5.13 12.06 2.97
N LEU A 46 4.21 11.29 2.37
CA LEU A 46 3.39 10.31 3.11
C LEU A 46 4.27 9.26 3.81
N LEU A 47 5.29 8.74 3.12
CA LEU A 47 6.25 7.80 3.71
C LEU A 47 7.11 8.39 4.83
N GLY A 48 7.22 9.72 4.89
CA GLY A 48 7.96 10.43 5.94
C GLY A 48 7.07 10.98 7.05
N ASP A 49 5.77 10.66 7.05
CA ASP A 49 4.86 11.10 8.09
C ASP A 49 5.24 10.43 9.44
N PRO A 50 5.60 11.19 10.48
CA PRO A 50 5.98 10.63 11.78
C PRO A 50 4.86 9.84 12.45
N ALA A 51 3.58 10.06 12.09
CA ALA A 51 2.49 9.26 12.62
C ALA A 51 2.57 7.78 12.17
N LEU A 52 3.35 7.46 11.13
CA LEU A 52 3.64 6.08 10.75
C LEU A 52 4.54 5.37 11.78
N ASP A 53 5.29 6.08 12.61
CA ASP A 53 6.09 5.47 13.65
C ASP A 53 5.23 4.84 14.74
N ASP A 54 4.08 5.45 15.03
CA ASP A 54 3.10 5.01 16.02
C ASP A 54 2.20 3.86 15.53
N VAL A 55 2.28 3.51 14.24
CA VAL A 55 1.52 2.40 13.64
C VAL A 55 2.06 1.06 14.17
N PRO A 56 1.18 0.20 14.72
CA PRO A 56 1.55 -1.17 15.08
C PRO A 56 1.96 -1.98 13.84
N ASP A 57 2.95 -2.86 14.00
CA ASP A 57 3.39 -3.76 12.93
C ASP A 57 2.27 -4.73 12.47
N ILE A 58 1.30 -5.02 13.34
CA ILE A 58 0.13 -5.83 13.01
C ILE A 58 -1.12 -5.13 13.56
N SER A 59 -2.04 -4.78 12.67
CA SER A 59 -3.33 -4.19 12.99
C SER A 59 -4.44 -4.87 12.18
N THR A 60 -4.75 -6.10 12.56
CA THR A 60 -5.81 -6.91 11.95
C THR A 60 -6.91 -7.20 12.97
N GLY A 61 -8.17 -7.23 12.53
CA GLY A 61 -9.35 -7.43 13.37
C GLY A 61 -10.32 -8.48 12.82
N GLN A 62 -11.37 -8.80 13.59
CA GLN A 62 -12.50 -9.57 13.06
C GLN A 62 -13.40 -8.64 12.26
N GLY A 63 -13.32 -8.72 10.93
CA GLY A 63 -14.25 -8.04 10.03
C GLY A 63 -13.63 -6.97 9.14
N ALA A 64 -12.54 -7.30 8.45
CA ALA A 64 -12.04 -6.49 7.33
C ALA A 64 -13.19 -6.18 6.36
N ALA A 65 -13.51 -4.89 6.18
CA ALA A 65 -14.71 -4.46 5.46
C ALA A 65 -14.73 -4.93 3.99
N ASP A 66 -13.54 -5.08 3.41
CA ASP A 66 -13.28 -5.48 2.03
C ASP A 66 -12.72 -6.92 1.92
N MET A 67 -12.45 -7.58 3.05
CA MET A 67 -11.74 -8.86 3.14
C MET A 67 -10.36 -8.86 2.48
N PHE A 68 -9.71 -7.70 2.37
CA PHE A 68 -8.33 -7.56 1.96
C PHE A 68 -7.39 -7.43 3.17
N GLN A 69 -6.19 -7.93 2.97
CA GLN A 69 -5.05 -7.75 3.85
C GLN A 69 -3.97 -7.01 3.07
N TYR A 70 -3.42 -5.99 3.70
CA TYR A 70 -2.39 -5.11 3.17
C TYR A 70 -1.11 -5.34 3.95
N LEU A 71 -0.05 -5.71 3.24
CA LEU A 71 1.30 -5.83 3.77
C LEU A 71 2.17 -4.71 3.20
N LEU A 72 2.57 -3.77 4.05
CA LEU A 72 3.42 -2.65 3.68
C LEU A 72 4.83 -2.89 4.21
N ARG A 73 5.83 -2.55 3.40
CA ARG A 73 7.24 -2.56 3.78
C ARG A 73 7.83 -1.20 3.46
N PHE A 74 8.28 -0.48 4.48
CA PHE A 74 8.88 0.84 4.36
C PHE A 74 9.77 1.08 5.58
N ASP A 75 10.81 1.90 5.41
CA ASP A 75 11.76 2.25 6.47
C ASP A 75 12.30 1.06 7.30
N GLY A 76 12.55 -0.08 6.62
CA GLY A 76 13.00 -1.31 7.28
C GLY A 76 11.94 -2.03 8.13
N ARG A 77 10.72 -1.47 8.25
CA ARG A 77 9.58 -2.04 8.96
C ARG A 77 8.66 -2.78 8.01
N THR A 78 7.87 -3.68 8.59
CA THR A 78 6.78 -4.38 7.90
C THR A 78 5.51 -4.20 8.71
N VAL A 79 4.47 -3.62 8.09
CA VAL A 79 3.16 -3.39 8.69
C VAL A 79 2.14 -4.27 7.97
N MET A 80 1.35 -5.02 8.71
CA MET A 80 0.22 -5.80 8.22
C MET A 80 -1.08 -5.24 8.77
N THR A 81 -1.99 -4.84 7.90
CA THR A 81 -3.30 -4.28 8.29
C THR A 81 -4.40 -4.84 7.40
N ASP A 82 -5.60 -4.92 7.95
CA ASP A 82 -6.83 -5.16 7.19
C ASP A 82 -7.77 -3.94 7.21
N ARG A 83 -7.22 -2.79 7.65
CA ARG A 83 -7.90 -1.49 7.79
C ARG A 83 -9.15 -1.53 8.67
N THR A 84 -9.27 -2.52 9.56
CA THR A 84 -10.36 -2.56 10.56
C THR A 84 -10.21 -1.50 11.65
N SER A 85 -8.98 -1.09 11.94
CA SER A 85 -8.67 -0.02 12.89
C SER A 85 -8.22 1.21 12.12
N ALA A 86 -8.83 2.36 12.41
CA ALA A 86 -8.53 3.62 11.73
C ALA A 86 -7.09 4.07 12.03
N GLN A 87 -6.31 4.31 10.98
CA GLN A 87 -4.93 4.77 11.08
C GLN A 87 -4.67 5.80 9.96
N PRO A 88 -5.01 7.09 10.17
CA PRO A 88 -5.12 8.06 9.09
C PRO A 88 -3.89 8.18 8.18
N ALA A 89 -2.67 8.14 8.75
CA ALA A 89 -1.44 8.21 7.96
C ALA A 89 -1.20 6.94 7.14
N LEU A 90 -1.43 5.76 7.73
CA LEU A 90 -1.35 4.48 7.03
C LEU A 90 -2.42 4.39 5.94
N ASP A 91 -3.62 4.87 6.24
CA ASP A 91 -4.75 4.86 5.32
C ASP A 91 -4.49 5.74 4.10
N ALA A 92 -4.01 6.96 4.30
CA ALA A 92 -3.63 7.86 3.21
C ALA A 92 -2.54 7.26 2.32
N LEU A 93 -1.55 6.57 2.92
CA LEU A 93 -0.50 5.89 2.17
C LEU A 93 -1.06 4.71 1.35
N ILE A 94 -1.93 3.89 1.93
CA ILE A 94 -2.57 2.77 1.21
C ILE A 94 -3.40 3.30 0.05
N ASP A 95 -4.19 4.35 0.26
CA ASP A 95 -5.04 4.94 -0.78
C ASP A 95 -4.20 5.46 -1.95
N ALA A 96 -3.15 6.22 -1.66
CA ALA A 96 -2.25 6.77 -2.69
C ALA A 96 -1.53 5.68 -3.51
N LEU A 97 -1.18 4.56 -2.87
CA LEU A 97 -0.58 3.40 -3.56
C LEU A 97 -1.61 2.57 -4.33
N SER A 98 -2.86 2.54 -3.88
CA SER A 98 -3.93 1.77 -4.50
C SER A 98 -4.39 2.37 -5.83
N GLU A 99 -4.10 3.65 -6.09
CA GLU A 99 -4.29 4.27 -7.41
C GLU A 99 -3.51 3.59 -8.55
N PHE A 100 -2.44 2.84 -8.23
CA PHE A 100 -1.66 2.08 -9.22
C PHE A 100 -2.14 0.64 -9.40
N LEU A 101 -3.14 0.21 -8.62
CA LEU A 101 -3.77 -1.08 -8.78
C LEU A 101 -4.79 -1.01 -9.92
N PRO A 102 -5.02 -2.13 -10.63
CA PRO A 102 -6.12 -2.20 -11.59
C PRO A 102 -7.44 -1.91 -10.86
N SER A 103 -8.26 -1.02 -11.42
CA SER A 103 -9.66 -0.90 -11.05
C SER A 103 -10.38 -2.13 -11.61
N ASP A 104 -10.85 -3.02 -10.73
CA ASP A 104 -11.73 -4.14 -11.12
C ASP A 104 -13.13 -3.63 -11.50
#